data_AF-A0AAN7VKV9-F1
#
_entry.id   AF-A0AAN7VKV9-F1
#
_cell.length_a   1.000
_cell.length_b   1.000
_cell.length_c   1.000
_cell.angle_alpha   90.00
_cell.angle_beta   90.00
_cell.angle_gamma   90.00
#
_symmetry.space_group_name_H-M   'P 1'
#
loop_
_entity.id
_entity.type
_entity.pdbx_description
1 polymer ?
#
loop_
_entity_poly.entity_id
_entity_poly.type
_entity_poly.pdbx_seq_one_letter_code
_entity_poly.pdbx_strand_id
1 'polypeptide(L)'
;MVEGGKDEHGVAMKSADTAEGGYGAEAVRETYQESELLLPDEVVLEDDPDEEAFSEYDDALSLLPPAQPETAYPLMPLVSALPGTTASPIRIPFGGGKGELIDLPGVHRSSLDQHVKDEHHKDMVMTSRVAPEQFIIRPGQSLLLGGLLRITPRFQRAGEVMLAYPFLPAAFAPHVTGTHKAIAIQTGQHSKLSRDRAGEAYEGRVSSIATEEAKEKVKSAGTWKLEWDVTKRRSGPLTDVAAGKQKAKDLPFVVYSMDLLVEGVGWVELVCQTRKPRARDSLFSDDALSALEAKDEGDVGDGLPEIEVFSPEGKFVGGRRPMGAEALGGRKREAVHARRGRGRMSIGMTKRRQQVAVN
;
A
#
# COMPACT_ATOMS: atom_id res chain seq x y z
N MET A 1 57.21 -1.03 -56.70
CA MET A 1 56.46 -2.30 -56.70
C MET A 1 55.15 -2.00 -55.97
N VAL A 2 54.14 -1.55 -56.71
CA VAL A 2 53.02 -2.38 -57.25
C VAL A 2 52.07 -2.76 -56.10
N GLU A 3 51.02 -1.94 -55.91
CA GLU A 3 49.58 -2.29 -56.10
C GLU A 3 49.00 -3.02 -54.86
N GLY A 4 47.77 -2.83 -54.39
CA GLY A 4 46.52 -2.37 -55.01
C GLY A 4 45.45 -3.45 -54.81
N GLY A 5 44.21 -3.06 -54.46
CA GLY A 5 42.98 -3.90 -54.51
C GLY A 5 42.64 -4.61 -53.19
N LYS A 6 41.53 -4.27 -52.51
CA LYS A 6 40.11 -4.61 -52.78
C LYS A 6 39.83 -6.12 -52.72
N ASP A 7 38.87 -6.51 -51.88
CA ASP A 7 37.58 -7.03 -52.38
C ASP A 7 36.55 -7.19 -51.26
N GLU A 8 35.37 -6.65 -51.54
CA GLU A 8 34.10 -6.91 -50.88
C GLU A 8 33.57 -8.27 -51.37
N HIS A 9 32.78 -8.98 -50.55
CA HIS A 9 31.57 -9.67 -51.01
C HIS A 9 30.76 -10.18 -49.81
N GLY A 10 29.52 -9.72 -49.71
CA GLY A 10 28.48 -10.39 -48.94
C GLY A 10 27.88 -11.57 -49.71
N VAL A 11 27.02 -12.34 -49.03
CA VAL A 11 25.67 -12.77 -49.45
C VAL A 11 25.24 -14.03 -48.68
N ALA A 12 24.15 -13.85 -47.93
CA ALA A 12 22.96 -14.67 -47.73
C ALA A 12 22.99 -16.19 -47.39
N MET A 13 22.28 -16.48 -46.29
CA MET A 13 21.18 -17.44 -46.08
C MET A 13 21.13 -18.78 -46.83
N LYS A 14 20.93 -19.83 -46.04
CA LYS A 14 19.87 -20.88 -46.15
C LYS A 14 19.48 -21.24 -44.70
N SER A 15 18.27 -21.17 -44.15
CA SER A 15 16.88 -21.47 -44.54
C SER A 15 16.60 -22.93 -44.93
N ALA A 16 15.78 -23.58 -44.09
CA ALA A 16 14.74 -24.60 -44.36
C ALA A 16 14.41 -25.27 -43.00
N ASP A 17 13.29 -24.92 -42.36
CA ASP A 17 11.93 -25.47 -42.56
C ASP A 17 11.76 -26.81 -41.81
N THR A 18 10.65 -27.14 -41.12
CA THR A 18 9.23 -26.87 -41.38
C THR A 18 8.41 -27.10 -40.09
N ALA A 19 7.42 -26.24 -39.76
CA ALA A 19 5.95 -26.47 -39.83
C ALA A 19 5.34 -27.38 -38.72
N GLU A 20 4.15 -27.18 -38.15
CA GLU A 20 3.07 -26.19 -38.29
C GLU A 20 2.02 -26.37 -37.15
N GLY A 21 1.25 -25.31 -36.88
CA GLY A 21 -0.15 -25.33 -36.38
C GLY A 21 -0.37 -25.40 -34.86
N GLY A 22 -1.19 -24.58 -34.19
CA GLY A 22 -2.10 -23.49 -34.57
C GLY A 22 -3.09 -23.22 -33.40
N TYR A 23 -3.59 -21.97 -33.30
CA TYR A 23 -4.63 -21.41 -32.38
C TYR A 23 -4.21 -21.16 -30.91
N GLY A 24 -4.38 -19.98 -30.29
CA GLY A 24 -4.90 -18.66 -30.66
C GLY A 24 -4.95 -17.84 -29.36
N ALA A 25 -4.41 -16.62 -29.35
CA ALA A 25 -4.62 -15.65 -28.28
C ALA A 25 -4.33 -14.25 -28.84
N GLU A 26 -5.42 -13.54 -29.10
CA GLU A 26 -5.46 -12.18 -29.58
C GLU A 26 -4.79 -11.26 -28.54
N ALA A 27 -3.67 -10.65 -28.94
CA ALA A 27 -2.98 -9.66 -28.12
C ALA A 27 -3.69 -8.32 -28.29
N VAL A 28 -4.56 -7.97 -27.35
CA VAL A 28 -5.11 -6.62 -27.22
C VAL A 28 -3.96 -5.69 -26.85
N ARG A 29 -3.42 -4.99 -27.86
CA ARG A 29 -2.55 -3.83 -27.67
C ARG A 29 -3.47 -2.62 -27.55
N GLU A 30 -3.69 -2.16 -26.32
CA GLU A 30 -4.28 -0.84 -26.08
C GLU A 30 -3.24 0.22 -26.49
N THR A 31 -3.39 0.69 -27.72
CA THR A 31 -2.78 1.94 -28.21
C THR A 31 -3.48 3.09 -27.49
N TYR A 32 -2.75 3.81 -26.64
CA TYR A 32 -3.16 5.13 -26.16
C TYR A 32 -3.15 6.09 -27.36
N GLN A 33 -4.31 6.30 -27.97
CA GLN A 33 -4.52 7.45 -28.85
C GLN A 33 -4.63 8.68 -27.94
N GLU A 34 -3.63 9.56 -28.04
CA GLU A 34 -3.76 10.94 -27.59
C GLU A 34 -4.97 11.55 -28.30
N SER A 35 -6.05 11.79 -27.56
CA SER A 35 -7.17 12.58 -28.05
C SER A 35 -6.75 14.04 -27.95
N GLU A 36 -6.19 14.55 -29.04
CA GLU A 36 -6.24 15.99 -29.30
C GLU A 36 -7.72 16.40 -29.26
N LEU A 37 -8.06 17.24 -28.28
CA LEU A 37 -9.33 17.96 -28.20
C LEU A 37 -9.39 18.93 -29.39
N LEU A 38 -9.82 18.42 -30.54
CA LEU A 38 -10.26 19.23 -31.67
C LEU A 38 -11.54 19.94 -31.25
N LEU A 39 -11.42 21.21 -30.87
CA LEU A 39 -12.54 22.13 -30.79
C LEU A 39 -13.14 22.27 -32.21
N PRO A 40 -14.44 22.03 -32.41
CA PRO A 40 -15.05 22.23 -33.71
C PRO A 40 -15.08 23.73 -34.08
N ASP A 41 -14.63 24.01 -35.30
CA ASP A 41 -14.75 25.31 -35.96
C ASP A 41 -16.22 25.76 -36.05
N GLU A 42 -16.42 27.06 -35.79
CA GLU A 42 -17.63 27.86 -36.03
C GLU A 42 -18.95 27.34 -35.45
N VAL A 43 -19.21 27.70 -34.19
CA VAL A 43 -20.58 27.97 -33.73
C VAL A 43 -20.81 29.47 -33.91
N VAL A 44 -21.54 29.85 -34.96
CA VAL A 44 -22.08 31.21 -35.09
C VAL A 44 -23.11 31.37 -33.98
N LEU A 45 -22.75 32.13 -32.95
CA LEU A 45 -23.67 32.58 -31.92
C LEU A 45 -24.56 33.66 -32.55
N GLU A 46 -25.86 33.40 -32.62
CA GLU A 46 -26.84 34.45 -32.85
C GLU A 46 -26.78 35.41 -31.65
N ASP A 47 -26.49 36.69 -31.90
CA ASP A 47 -26.45 37.75 -30.89
C ASP A 47 -27.82 37.86 -30.19
N ASP A 48 -27.94 37.32 -28.97
CA ASP A 48 -29.00 37.68 -28.04
C ASP A 48 -28.59 39.00 -27.35
N PRO A 49 -29.30 40.13 -27.61
CA PRO A 49 -28.88 41.45 -27.13
C PRO A 49 -29.00 41.66 -25.62
N ASP A 50 -29.48 40.66 -24.86
CA ASP A 50 -29.66 40.72 -23.41
C ASP A 50 -28.73 39.76 -22.61
N GLU A 51 -27.77 39.09 -23.24
CA GLU A 51 -26.73 38.34 -22.52
C GLU A 51 -25.61 39.29 -22.06
N GLU A 52 -25.73 39.80 -20.82
CA GLU A 52 -24.62 40.47 -20.14
C GLU A 52 -23.39 39.54 -20.13
N ALA A 53 -22.36 39.88 -20.92
CA ALA A 53 -21.07 39.22 -20.86
C ALA A 53 -20.54 39.34 -19.42
N PHE A 54 -20.67 38.27 -18.64
CA PHE A 54 -20.00 38.14 -17.35
C PHE A 54 -18.49 38.26 -17.58
N SER A 55 -17.95 39.46 -17.36
CA SER A 55 -16.51 39.77 -17.37
C SER A 55 -15.76 39.16 -16.18
N GLU A 56 -16.12 37.93 -15.79
CA GLU A 56 -15.68 37.24 -14.58
C GLU A 56 -14.15 36.97 -14.56
N TYR A 57 -13.48 37.10 -15.71
CA TYR A 57 -12.03 36.92 -15.85
C TYR A 57 -11.19 38.05 -15.25
N ASP A 58 -11.65 39.31 -15.26
CA ASP A 58 -10.86 40.44 -14.77
C ASP A 58 -10.93 40.58 -13.23
N ASP A 59 -12.07 40.22 -12.63
CA ASP A 59 -12.24 40.22 -11.17
C ASP A 59 -11.40 39.13 -10.47
N ALA A 60 -11.11 38.01 -11.16
CA ALA A 60 -10.32 36.92 -10.59
C ALA A 60 -8.84 37.27 -10.36
N LEU A 61 -8.24 38.07 -11.26
CA LEU A 61 -6.84 38.51 -11.14
C LEU A 61 -6.67 39.67 -10.15
N SER A 62 -7.74 40.40 -9.83
CA SER A 62 -7.77 41.44 -8.79
C SER A 62 -7.46 40.89 -7.39
N LEU A 63 -7.74 39.61 -7.15
CA LEU A 63 -7.45 38.92 -5.88
C LEU A 63 -5.97 38.54 -5.71
N LEU A 64 -5.18 38.63 -6.78
CA LEU A 64 -3.75 38.31 -6.75
C LEU A 64 -2.91 39.56 -6.46
N PRO A 65 -1.77 39.42 -5.79
CA PRO A 65 -0.85 40.54 -5.63
C PRO A 65 -0.30 41.01 -6.99
N PRO A 66 0.35 42.18 -7.05
CA PRO A 66 1.03 42.61 -8.26
C PRO A 66 2.12 41.60 -8.67
N ALA A 67 2.30 41.41 -9.98
CA ALA A 67 3.38 40.59 -10.50
C ALA A 67 4.74 41.20 -10.12
N GLN A 68 5.65 40.37 -9.61
CA GLN A 68 7.03 40.77 -9.34
C GLN A 68 7.79 40.98 -10.66
N PRO A 69 8.91 41.75 -10.70
CA PRO A 69 9.76 41.79 -11.87
C PRO A 69 10.40 40.42 -12.15
N GLU A 70 10.51 40.05 -13.43
CA GLU A 70 11.18 38.81 -13.84
C GLU A 70 12.68 38.91 -13.52
N THR A 71 13.15 38.06 -12.62
CA THR A 71 14.56 37.99 -12.20
C THR A 71 14.97 36.53 -12.05
N ALA A 72 16.28 36.25 -12.15
CA ALA A 72 16.78 34.88 -12.00
C ALA A 72 16.55 34.30 -10.59
N TYR A 73 16.39 35.15 -9.58
CA TYR A 73 16.21 34.78 -8.18
C TYR A 73 15.10 35.65 -7.56
N PRO A 74 13.82 35.33 -7.82
CA PRO A 74 12.69 36.08 -7.28
C PRO A 74 12.65 35.97 -5.75
N LEU A 75 12.21 37.03 -5.09
CA LEU A 75 12.05 37.03 -3.64
C LEU A 75 10.76 36.30 -3.26
N MET A 76 10.89 35.24 -2.47
CA MET A 76 9.75 34.49 -1.93
C MET A 76 9.35 35.08 -0.57
N PRO A 77 8.25 35.83 -0.45
CA PRO A 77 7.80 36.35 0.84
C PRO A 77 7.33 35.20 1.75
N LEU A 78 8.04 35.00 2.86
CA LEU A 78 7.80 33.90 3.83
C LEU A 78 6.75 34.25 4.89
N VAL A 79 5.70 35.00 4.55
CA VAL A 79 4.79 35.61 5.53
C VAL A 79 3.73 34.64 6.11
N SER A 80 4.09 33.39 6.40
CA SER A 80 3.19 32.44 7.05
C SER A 80 3.58 32.14 8.49
N ALA A 81 2.56 32.04 9.34
CA ALA A 81 2.70 31.56 10.72
C ALA A 81 2.86 30.03 10.79
N LEU A 82 2.46 29.31 9.74
CA LEU A 82 2.53 27.85 9.63
C LEU A 82 3.78 27.45 8.84
N PRO A 83 4.72 26.70 9.43
CA PRO A 83 5.92 26.26 8.73
C PRO A 83 5.59 25.49 7.44
N GLY A 84 6.13 25.94 6.32
CA GLY A 84 6.03 25.24 5.03
C GLY A 84 4.75 25.50 4.24
N THR A 85 3.90 26.47 4.63
CA THR A 85 2.78 26.91 3.80
C THR A 85 2.96 28.36 3.33
N THR A 86 2.42 28.67 2.16
CA THR A 86 2.31 30.04 1.65
C THR A 86 1.07 30.70 2.28
N ALA A 87 1.19 31.94 2.78
CA ALA A 87 0.07 32.65 3.43
C ALA A 87 -0.72 33.56 2.49
N SER A 88 -0.09 34.05 1.43
CA SER A 88 -0.69 34.91 0.40
C SER A 88 -0.21 34.42 -0.97
N PRO A 89 -1.03 34.50 -2.04
CA PRO A 89 -0.58 34.11 -3.37
C PRO A 89 0.76 34.76 -3.73
N ILE A 90 1.64 34.06 -4.46
CA ILE A 90 2.91 34.60 -4.96
C ILE A 90 2.94 34.44 -6.48
N ARG A 91 3.15 35.54 -7.20
CA ARG A 91 3.27 35.57 -8.66
C ARG A 91 4.73 35.64 -9.06
N ILE A 92 5.18 34.64 -9.82
CA ILE A 92 6.54 34.56 -10.35
C ILE A 92 6.46 34.53 -11.88
N PRO A 93 6.71 35.65 -12.58
CA PRO A 93 6.72 35.64 -14.04
C PRO A 93 7.93 34.87 -14.58
N PHE A 94 7.77 34.29 -15.77
CA PHE A 94 8.85 33.63 -16.49
C PHE A 94 8.74 33.79 -18.01
N GLY A 95 9.88 33.64 -18.69
CA GLY A 95 9.95 33.49 -20.14
C GLY A 95 9.77 34.79 -20.93
N GLY A 96 9.99 35.96 -20.31
CA GLY A 96 9.86 37.25 -20.98
C GLY A 96 8.42 37.64 -21.27
N GLY A 97 7.52 37.46 -20.29
CA GLY A 97 6.08 37.75 -20.44
C GLY A 97 5.27 36.63 -21.08
N LYS A 98 5.83 35.41 -21.18
CA LYS A 98 5.13 34.23 -21.73
C LYS A 98 4.20 33.55 -20.72
N GLY A 99 4.39 33.80 -19.43
CA GLY A 99 3.54 33.24 -18.39
C GLY A 99 4.00 33.60 -17.00
N GLU A 100 3.23 33.14 -16.02
CA GLU A 100 3.53 33.29 -14.60
C GLU A 100 3.18 32.00 -13.83
N LEU A 101 3.99 31.70 -12.81
CA LEU A 101 3.69 30.69 -11.81
C LEU A 101 2.99 31.38 -10.64
N ILE A 102 1.78 30.95 -10.33
CA ILE A 102 1.01 31.43 -9.19
C ILE A 102 1.06 30.34 -8.11
N ASP A 103 1.84 30.60 -7.06
CA ASP A 103 1.82 29.78 -5.85
C ASP A 103 0.69 30.26 -4.95
N LEU A 104 -0.25 29.38 -4.63
CA LEU A 104 -1.44 29.70 -3.84
C LEU A 104 -1.25 29.30 -2.38
N PRO A 105 -1.96 29.95 -1.44
CA PRO A 105 -1.91 29.54 -0.05
C PRO A 105 -2.29 28.08 0.15
N GLY A 106 -1.57 27.42 1.05
CA GLY A 106 -1.85 26.03 1.40
C GLY A 106 -3.23 25.92 2.07
N VAL A 107 -4.11 25.08 1.51
CA VAL A 107 -5.41 24.80 2.13
C VAL A 107 -5.22 23.83 3.29
N HIS A 108 -5.57 24.27 4.49
CA HIS A 108 -5.54 23.41 5.67
C HIS A 108 -6.61 22.31 5.54
N ARG A 109 -6.19 21.05 5.69
CA ARG A 109 -7.08 19.87 5.70
C ARG A 109 -7.07 19.25 7.09
N SER A 110 -8.16 18.59 7.48
CA SER A 110 -8.15 17.74 8.68
C SER A 110 -7.03 16.71 8.53
N SER A 111 -6.13 16.62 9.50
CA SER A 111 -4.97 15.76 9.42
C SER A 111 -4.72 15.05 10.74
N LEU A 112 -4.13 13.86 10.66
CA LEU A 112 -3.92 12.97 11.78
C LEU A 112 -2.95 13.56 12.84
N ASP A 113 -2.06 14.46 12.42
CA ASP A 113 -1.09 15.16 13.28
C ASP A 113 -1.76 15.97 14.40
N GLN A 114 -2.95 16.51 14.18
CA GLN A 114 -3.73 17.22 15.21
C GLN A 114 -4.13 16.33 16.40
N HIS A 115 -4.11 15.01 16.22
CA HIS A 115 -4.41 14.02 17.25
C HIS A 115 -3.15 13.40 17.86
N VAL A 116 -1.97 13.83 17.43
CA VAL A 116 -0.66 13.35 17.88
C VAL A 116 0.01 14.44 18.70
N LYS A 117 0.68 14.07 19.80
CA LYS A 117 1.47 15.00 20.60
C LYS A 117 2.59 15.63 19.76
N ASP A 118 2.81 16.93 19.94
CA ASP A 118 3.81 17.73 19.21
C ASP A 118 5.21 17.11 19.20
N GLU A 119 5.61 16.47 20.29
CA GLU A 119 6.91 15.80 20.42
C GLU A 119 7.13 14.68 19.40
N HIS A 120 6.07 14.10 18.85
CA HIS A 120 6.13 13.00 17.88
C HIS A 120 5.89 13.42 16.42
N HIS A 121 5.55 14.69 16.13
CA HIS A 121 5.21 15.12 14.77
C HIS A 121 6.33 14.86 13.75
N LYS A 122 7.58 15.12 14.14
CA LYS A 122 8.75 14.85 13.27
C LYS A 122 8.92 13.36 12.99
N ASP A 123 8.55 12.51 13.95
CA ASP A 123 8.66 11.05 13.86
C ASP A 123 7.50 10.42 13.08
N MET A 124 6.49 11.21 12.68
CA MET A 124 5.43 10.79 11.75
C MET A 124 5.88 10.79 10.29
N VAL A 125 7.02 11.41 9.98
CA VAL A 125 7.54 11.51 8.61
C VAL A 125 8.48 10.35 8.33
N MET A 126 8.17 9.56 7.31
CA MET A 126 9.03 8.47 6.86
C MET A 126 10.26 9.02 6.11
N THR A 127 11.41 9.08 6.78
CA THR A 127 12.67 9.59 6.19
C THR A 127 13.48 8.52 5.45
N SER A 128 13.18 7.24 5.69
CA SER A 128 13.87 6.13 5.07
C SER A 128 12.93 4.96 4.83
N ARG A 129 13.31 4.07 3.91
CA ARG A 129 12.53 2.89 3.55
C ARG A 129 12.32 1.99 4.78
N VAL A 130 11.05 1.76 5.14
CA VAL A 130 10.66 0.82 6.20
C VAL A 130 10.71 -0.62 5.69
N ALA A 131 11.34 -1.51 6.46
CA ALA A 131 11.24 -2.95 6.29
C ALA A 131 10.37 -3.49 7.44
N PRO A 132 9.11 -3.91 7.16
CA PRO A 132 8.18 -4.25 8.23
C PRO A 132 8.59 -5.55 8.91
N GLU A 133 8.24 -5.66 10.20
CA GLU A 133 8.22 -6.93 10.90
C GLU A 133 6.84 -7.57 10.77
N GLN A 134 6.80 -8.90 10.84
CA GLN A 134 5.55 -9.65 10.82
C GLN A 134 4.95 -9.70 12.23
N PHE A 135 3.72 -9.25 12.37
CA PHE A 135 2.94 -9.38 13.61
C PHE A 135 1.84 -10.42 13.42
N ILE A 136 1.68 -11.30 14.40
CA ILE A 136 0.61 -12.31 14.41
C ILE A 136 -0.44 -11.87 15.42
N ILE A 137 -1.66 -11.64 14.94
CA ILE A 137 -2.82 -11.27 15.74
C ILE A 137 -3.72 -12.49 15.85
N ARG A 138 -3.91 -12.99 17.08
CA ARG A 138 -4.78 -14.15 17.39
C ARG A 138 -6.18 -13.71 17.84
N PRO A 139 -7.15 -14.61 17.93
CA PRO A 139 -8.46 -14.30 18.47
C PRO A 139 -8.39 -13.64 19.86
N GLY A 140 -9.15 -12.56 20.05
CA GLY A 140 -9.14 -11.75 21.27
C GLY A 140 -7.93 -10.82 21.43
N GLN A 141 -7.09 -10.69 20.41
CA GLN A 141 -6.01 -9.71 20.34
C GLN A 141 -6.30 -8.60 19.34
N SER A 142 -5.67 -7.46 19.55
CA SER A 142 -5.67 -6.32 18.63
C SER A 142 -4.24 -5.85 18.40
N LEU A 143 -4.00 -5.24 17.24
CA LEU A 143 -2.76 -4.52 16.95
C LEU A 143 -2.98 -3.04 17.22
N LEU A 144 -2.12 -2.45 18.05
CA LEU A 144 -2.00 -1.01 18.24
C LEU A 144 -0.86 -0.46 17.41
N LEU A 145 -1.02 0.76 16.91
CA LEU A 145 0.01 1.50 16.18
C LEU A 145 0.20 2.85 16.88
N GLY A 146 1.35 3.04 17.52
CA GLY A 146 1.65 4.23 18.34
C GLY A 146 0.71 4.43 19.53
N GLY A 147 -0.12 3.44 19.87
CA GLY A 147 -1.21 3.59 20.83
C GLY A 147 -2.37 4.47 20.35
N LEU A 148 -2.35 4.97 19.11
CA LEU A 148 -3.36 5.86 18.53
C LEU A 148 -4.40 5.09 17.72
N LEU A 149 -3.94 4.19 16.85
CA LEU A 149 -4.81 3.38 15.98
C LEU A 149 -4.87 1.95 16.49
N ARG A 150 -6.07 1.34 16.45
CA ARG A 150 -6.28 -0.05 16.85
C ARG A 150 -6.96 -0.83 15.75
N ILE A 151 -6.34 -1.94 15.35
CA ILE A 151 -6.89 -2.90 14.39
C ILE A 151 -7.32 -4.15 15.16
N THR A 152 -8.59 -4.52 15.05
CA THR A 152 -9.15 -5.69 15.73
C THR A 152 -9.73 -6.65 14.70
N PRO A 153 -9.12 -7.82 14.50
CA PRO A 153 -9.69 -8.84 13.62
C PRO A 153 -11.03 -9.35 14.15
N ARG A 154 -11.98 -9.52 13.23
CA ARG A 154 -13.26 -10.19 13.46
C ARG A 154 -13.19 -11.56 12.80
N PHE A 155 -12.58 -12.51 13.50
CA PHE A 155 -12.48 -13.89 13.02
C PHE A 155 -13.85 -14.53 12.97
N GLN A 156 -14.16 -15.13 11.82
CA GLN A 156 -15.42 -15.84 11.62
C GLN A 156 -15.27 -17.33 11.94
N ARG A 157 -14.05 -17.87 11.81
CA ARG A 157 -13.79 -19.31 11.98
C ARG A 157 -12.77 -19.57 13.07
N ALA A 158 -12.93 -20.73 13.72
CA ALA A 158 -12.00 -21.17 14.74
C ALA A 158 -10.60 -21.44 14.16
N GLY A 159 -9.57 -20.91 14.82
CA GLY A 159 -8.17 -21.11 14.45
C GLY A 159 -7.63 -20.16 13.38
N GLU A 160 -8.43 -19.19 12.93
CA GLU A 160 -7.93 -18.11 12.08
C GLU A 160 -6.97 -17.21 12.86
N VAL A 161 -5.94 -16.74 12.17
CA VAL A 161 -4.98 -15.75 12.65
C VAL A 161 -4.74 -14.73 11.55
N MET A 162 -4.48 -13.50 11.95
CA MET A 162 -4.18 -12.42 11.02
C MET A 162 -2.72 -12.03 11.12
N LEU A 163 -2.06 -11.89 9.98
CA LEU A 163 -0.72 -11.36 9.87
C LEU A 163 -0.82 -9.88 9.49
N ALA A 164 0.02 -9.05 10.11
CA ALA A 164 0.11 -7.63 9.82
C ALA A 164 1.57 -7.24 9.55
N TYR A 165 1.77 -6.41 8.53
CA TYR A 165 3.07 -5.86 8.14
C TYR A 165 2.96 -4.33 8.08
N PRO A 166 3.31 -3.64 9.18
CA PRO A 166 3.21 -2.18 9.26
C PRO A 166 4.33 -1.49 8.49
N PHE A 167 3.98 -0.79 7.41
CA PHE A 167 4.85 0.13 6.67
C PHE A 167 4.62 1.55 7.18
N LEU A 168 5.00 1.76 8.44
CA LEU A 168 4.77 2.98 9.19
C LEU A 168 6.08 3.47 9.83
N PRO A 169 6.21 4.77 10.10
CA PRO A 169 7.40 5.33 10.74
C PRO A 169 7.44 4.98 12.24
N ALA A 170 8.55 5.30 12.90
CA ALA A 170 8.83 4.86 14.26
C ALA A 170 7.80 5.34 15.31
N ALA A 171 7.18 6.52 15.12
CA ALA A 171 6.11 7.00 16.00
C ALA A 171 4.94 6.01 16.11
N PHE A 172 4.65 5.29 15.03
CA PHE A 172 3.55 4.31 14.96
C PHE A 172 4.03 2.90 15.32
N ALA A 173 4.87 2.78 16.34
CA ALA A 173 5.41 1.51 16.80
C ALA A 173 4.29 0.48 17.02
N PRO A 174 4.36 -0.69 16.37
CA PRO A 174 3.34 -1.73 16.46
C PRO A 174 3.40 -2.47 17.79
N HIS A 175 2.23 -2.72 18.39
CA HIS A 175 2.10 -3.47 19.63
C HIS A 175 0.88 -4.38 19.61
N VAL A 176 1.08 -5.70 19.63
CA VAL A 176 -0.01 -6.69 19.72
C VAL A 176 -0.29 -7.03 21.18
N THR A 177 -1.54 -6.89 21.59
CA THR A 177 -1.97 -7.21 22.96
C THR A 177 -3.41 -7.68 22.99
N GLY A 178 -3.89 -8.16 24.15
CA GLY A 178 -5.29 -8.53 24.32
C GLY A 178 -6.20 -7.32 24.09
N THR A 179 -7.35 -7.49 23.42
CA THR A 179 -8.23 -6.39 23.01
C THR A 179 -8.63 -5.46 24.17
N HIS A 180 -8.85 -6.00 25.36
CA HIS A 180 -9.15 -5.20 26.56
C HIS A 180 -8.00 -4.25 26.94
N LYS A 181 -6.74 -4.72 26.88
CA LYS A 181 -5.56 -3.88 27.11
C LYS A 181 -5.36 -2.89 25.98
N ALA A 182 -5.64 -3.31 24.74
CA ALA A 182 -5.51 -2.44 23.58
C ALA A 182 -6.45 -1.23 23.70
N ILE A 183 -7.70 -1.45 24.12
CA ILE A 183 -8.63 -0.36 24.41
C ILE A 183 -8.08 0.52 25.53
N ALA A 184 -7.61 -0.05 26.64
CA ALA A 184 -7.08 0.71 27.76
C ALA A 184 -5.89 1.61 27.40
N ILE A 185 -4.97 1.12 26.58
CA ILE A 185 -3.84 1.91 26.07
C ILE A 185 -4.32 3.03 25.14
N GLN A 186 -5.29 2.73 24.27
CA GLN A 186 -5.78 3.66 23.25
C GLN A 186 -6.62 4.79 23.84
N THR A 187 -7.51 4.49 24.78
CA THR A 187 -8.43 5.46 25.39
C THR A 187 -7.92 6.01 26.73
N GLY A 188 -6.82 5.48 27.25
CA GLY A 188 -6.32 5.80 28.60
C GLY A 188 -7.16 5.21 29.74
N GLN A 189 -8.21 4.43 29.44
CA GLN A 189 -9.14 3.90 30.43
C GLN A 189 -9.50 2.44 30.18
N HIS A 190 -9.49 1.63 31.23
CA HIS A 190 -9.88 0.24 31.16
C HIS A 190 -11.35 0.07 30.76
N SER A 191 -11.59 -0.68 29.69
CA SER A 191 -12.94 -0.97 29.20
C SER A 191 -13.65 -2.03 30.05
N LYS A 192 -14.95 -2.22 29.81
CA LYS A 192 -15.77 -3.29 30.40
C LYS A 192 -15.21 -4.71 30.17
N LEU A 193 -14.40 -4.90 29.13
CA LEU A 193 -13.72 -6.17 28.86
C LEU A 193 -12.61 -6.47 29.89
N SER A 194 -12.21 -5.48 30.70
CA SER A 194 -11.14 -5.61 31.70
C SER A 194 -11.62 -6.22 33.04
N ARG A 195 -12.82 -6.82 33.07
CA ARG A 195 -13.45 -7.45 34.24
C ARG A 195 -13.47 -6.51 35.47
N ASP A 196 -12.43 -6.59 36.29
CA ASP A 196 -12.37 -5.98 37.62
C ASP A 196 -11.89 -4.52 37.61
N ARG A 197 -11.36 -4.05 36.46
CA ARG A 197 -10.71 -2.72 36.36
C ARG A 197 -11.50 -1.70 35.54
N ALA A 198 -12.75 -1.99 35.20
CA ALA A 198 -13.52 -1.14 34.29
C ALA A 198 -13.63 0.31 34.82
N GLY A 199 -13.24 1.28 34.00
CA GLY A 199 -13.23 2.70 34.36
C GLY A 199 -11.94 3.19 35.03
N GLU A 200 -11.03 2.30 35.44
CA GLU A 200 -9.73 2.71 35.98
C GLU A 200 -8.84 3.32 34.88
N ALA A 201 -8.02 4.29 35.27
CA ALA A 201 -7.00 4.87 34.41
C ALA A 201 -5.94 3.81 34.05
N TYR A 202 -5.46 3.86 32.80
CA TYR A 202 -4.36 3.01 32.36
C TYR A 202 -3.02 3.54 32.88
N GLU A 203 -2.36 2.76 33.74
CA GLU A 203 -1.05 3.09 34.33
C GLU A 203 0.08 2.18 33.78
N GLY A 204 -0.12 1.57 32.61
CA GLY A 204 0.86 0.65 32.06
C GLY A 204 2.05 1.32 31.36
N ARG A 205 3.02 0.50 30.95
CA ARG A 205 4.29 0.97 30.36
C ARG A 205 4.22 1.32 28.88
N VAL A 206 3.15 0.93 28.18
CA VAL A 206 3.04 1.20 26.74
C VAL A 206 2.52 2.62 26.58
N SER A 207 3.37 3.51 26.09
CA SER A 207 3.00 4.90 25.82
C SER A 207 2.12 5.02 24.57
N SER A 208 1.29 6.06 24.54
CA SER A 208 0.52 6.46 23.38
C SER A 208 1.01 7.83 22.89
N ILE A 209 1.14 7.97 21.57
CA ILE A 209 1.44 9.23 20.89
C ILE A 209 0.21 10.15 20.83
N ALA A 210 -0.98 9.65 21.19
CA ALA A 210 -2.22 10.40 21.15
C ALA A 210 -2.24 11.55 22.16
N THR A 211 -2.81 12.69 21.78
CA THR A 211 -3.21 13.75 22.73
C THR A 211 -4.32 13.25 23.64
N GLU A 212 -4.50 13.85 24.82
CA GLU A 212 -5.59 13.45 25.72
C GLU A 212 -6.97 13.65 25.08
N GLU A 213 -7.16 14.73 24.33
CA GLU A 213 -8.39 14.95 23.55
C GLU A 213 -8.63 13.85 22.50
N ALA A 214 -7.57 13.37 21.85
CA ALA A 214 -7.70 12.31 20.86
C ALA A 214 -8.14 10.99 21.49
N LYS A 215 -7.68 10.67 22.70
CA LYS A 215 -8.08 9.46 23.44
C LYS A 215 -9.58 9.43 23.76
N GLU A 216 -10.17 10.58 24.04
CA GLU A 216 -11.61 10.72 24.29
C GLU A 216 -12.45 10.61 23.02
N LYS A 217 -11.88 10.97 21.87
CA LYS A 217 -12.55 10.99 20.56
C LYS A 217 -12.40 9.69 19.77
N VAL A 218 -11.82 8.64 20.34
CA VAL A 218 -11.64 7.35 19.67
C VAL A 218 -12.99 6.72 19.33
N LYS A 219 -13.21 6.41 18.05
CA LYS A 219 -14.42 5.76 17.55
C LYS A 219 -14.08 4.68 16.52
N SER A 220 -15.03 3.81 16.22
CA SER A 220 -14.90 2.88 15.10
C SER A 220 -14.85 3.67 13.80
N ALA A 221 -13.83 3.43 12.99
CA ALA A 221 -13.66 4.02 11.66
C ALA A 221 -14.34 3.19 10.57
N GLY A 222 -14.91 2.05 10.94
CA GLY A 222 -15.56 1.11 10.03
C GLY A 222 -15.06 -0.31 10.18
N THR A 223 -15.66 -1.18 9.38
CA THR A 223 -15.23 -2.58 9.21
C THR A 223 -14.82 -2.77 7.76
N TRP A 224 -13.73 -3.48 7.53
CA TRP A 224 -13.25 -3.81 6.18
C TRP A 224 -13.07 -5.30 6.02
N LYS A 225 -13.49 -5.80 4.85
CA LYS A 225 -13.28 -7.18 4.44
C LYS A 225 -11.95 -7.30 3.72
N LEU A 226 -11.19 -8.36 4.01
CA LEU A 226 -10.04 -8.76 3.21
C LEU A 226 -10.58 -9.55 2.02
N GLU A 227 -10.77 -8.90 0.89
CA GLU A 227 -11.40 -9.49 -0.29
C GLU A 227 -10.42 -9.91 -1.40
N TRP A 228 -9.17 -9.43 -1.35
CA TRP A 228 -8.21 -9.69 -2.42
C TRP A 228 -7.46 -11.01 -2.21
N ASP A 229 -7.71 -11.98 -3.09
CA ASP A 229 -6.98 -13.26 -3.13
C ASP A 229 -5.51 -13.05 -3.55
N VAL A 230 -4.61 -13.32 -2.62
CA VAL A 230 -3.15 -13.29 -2.79
C VAL A 230 -2.52 -14.68 -2.62
N THR A 231 -3.31 -15.75 -2.68
CA THR A 231 -2.89 -17.14 -2.45
C THR A 231 -1.68 -17.52 -3.29
N LYS A 232 -1.68 -17.20 -4.59
CA LYS A 232 -0.55 -17.49 -5.48
C LYS A 232 0.74 -16.76 -5.06
N ARG A 233 0.64 -15.51 -4.60
CA ARG A 233 1.81 -14.72 -4.16
C ARG A 233 2.35 -15.22 -2.82
N ARG A 234 1.46 -15.65 -1.92
CA ARG A 234 1.79 -16.07 -0.54
C ARG A 234 2.13 -17.54 -0.38
N SER A 235 1.69 -18.41 -1.29
CA SER A 235 1.89 -19.87 -1.22
C SER A 235 3.10 -20.35 -2.01
N GLY A 236 4.06 -19.47 -2.29
CA GLY A 236 5.23 -19.70 -3.15
C GLY A 236 5.78 -21.12 -3.10
N PRO A 237 6.24 -21.63 -1.95
CA PRO A 237 6.79 -22.99 -1.82
C PRO A 237 5.85 -24.14 -2.19
N LEU A 238 4.53 -23.96 -2.13
CA LEU A 238 3.54 -24.99 -2.51
C LEU A 238 3.15 -24.89 -3.99
N THR A 239 3.20 -23.68 -4.54
CA THR A 239 2.89 -23.39 -5.94
C THR A 239 4.14 -23.39 -6.83
N ASP A 240 5.33 -23.55 -6.24
CA ASP A 240 6.60 -23.54 -6.96
C ASP A 240 6.67 -24.76 -7.91
N VAL A 241 7.19 -24.49 -9.10
CA VAL A 241 7.41 -25.48 -10.14
C VAL A 241 8.36 -26.58 -9.65
N ALA A 242 9.31 -26.24 -8.78
CA ALA A 242 10.26 -27.15 -8.18
C ALA A 242 9.69 -27.96 -6.99
N ALA A 243 8.57 -27.55 -6.40
CA ALA A 243 8.06 -28.09 -5.14
C ALA A 243 6.71 -28.83 -5.26
N GLY A 244 6.15 -28.96 -6.46
CA GLY A 244 4.95 -29.76 -6.70
C GLY A 244 3.99 -29.22 -7.76
N LYS A 245 4.19 -27.99 -8.28
CA LYS A 245 3.36 -27.37 -9.34
C LYS A 245 1.86 -27.30 -9.01
N GLN A 246 1.47 -27.35 -7.73
CA GLN A 246 0.04 -27.28 -7.38
C GLN A 246 -0.51 -25.91 -7.77
N LYS A 247 -1.62 -25.86 -8.51
CA LYS A 247 -2.24 -24.58 -8.86
C LYS A 247 -2.84 -23.98 -7.60
N ALA A 248 -2.74 -22.67 -7.41
CA ALA A 248 -3.28 -21.99 -6.23
C ALA A 248 -4.78 -22.29 -6.00
N LYS A 249 -5.55 -22.48 -7.08
CA LYS A 249 -6.96 -22.88 -7.03
C LYS A 249 -7.20 -24.27 -6.42
N ASP A 250 -6.22 -25.15 -6.45
CA ASP A 250 -6.32 -26.53 -5.94
C ASP A 250 -5.85 -26.62 -4.48
N LEU A 251 -5.38 -25.52 -3.88
CA LEU A 251 -5.01 -25.49 -2.47
C LEU A 251 -6.27 -25.54 -1.58
N PRO A 252 -6.21 -26.20 -0.41
CA PRO A 252 -7.35 -26.34 0.51
C PRO A 252 -7.65 -25.06 1.31
N PHE A 253 -7.01 -23.95 0.96
CA PHE A 253 -7.15 -22.66 1.61
C PHE A 253 -7.06 -21.53 0.57
N VAL A 254 -7.53 -20.35 0.96
CA VAL A 254 -7.35 -19.08 0.24
C VAL A 254 -6.65 -18.11 1.19
N VAL A 255 -5.72 -17.33 0.68
CA VAL A 255 -5.07 -16.27 1.44
C VAL A 255 -5.62 -14.93 0.94
N TYR A 256 -6.36 -14.26 1.80
CA TYR A 256 -6.87 -12.92 1.53
C TYR A 256 -5.96 -11.86 2.13
N SER A 257 -5.91 -10.69 1.50
CA SER A 257 -5.09 -9.58 1.98
C SER A 257 -5.71 -8.24 1.62
N MET A 258 -5.32 -7.19 2.34
CA MET A 258 -5.75 -5.80 2.16
C MET A 258 -4.65 -4.87 2.66
N ASP A 259 -4.47 -3.72 2.01
CA ASP A 259 -3.69 -2.62 2.62
C ASP A 259 -4.67 -1.69 3.36
N LEU A 260 -4.47 -1.56 4.67
CA LEU A 260 -5.11 -0.53 5.48
C LEU A 260 -4.23 0.73 5.46
N LEU A 261 -4.71 1.77 4.80
CA LEU A 261 -4.05 3.06 4.68
C LEU A 261 -4.22 3.87 5.97
N VAL A 262 -3.15 4.57 6.37
CA VAL A 262 -3.14 5.57 7.43
C VAL A 262 -2.76 6.90 6.80
N GLU A 263 -3.69 7.85 6.82
CA GLU A 263 -3.56 9.13 6.14
C GLU A 263 -2.28 9.87 6.54
N GLY A 264 -1.52 10.33 5.53
CA GLY A 264 -0.29 11.10 5.73
C GLY A 264 0.89 10.32 6.31
N VAL A 265 0.72 9.03 6.66
CA VAL A 265 1.72 8.26 7.42
C VAL A 265 2.22 7.04 6.66
N GLY A 266 1.32 6.20 6.13
CA GLY A 266 1.71 4.95 5.48
C GLY A 266 0.57 3.94 5.42
N TRP A 267 0.89 2.64 5.54
CA TRP A 267 -0.13 1.59 5.50
C TRP A 267 0.28 0.34 6.30
N VAL A 268 -0.69 -0.52 6.58
CA VAL A 268 -0.49 -1.86 7.13
C VAL A 268 -1.00 -2.87 6.13
N GLU A 269 -0.13 -3.74 5.62
CA GLU A 269 -0.56 -4.88 4.80
C GLU A 269 -1.07 -5.97 5.75
N LEU A 270 -2.36 -6.30 5.64
CA LEU A 270 -3.05 -7.31 6.42
C LEU A 270 -3.25 -8.56 5.58
N VAL A 271 -3.10 -9.73 6.20
CA VAL A 271 -3.20 -11.02 5.53
C VAL A 271 -3.88 -12.02 6.44
N CYS A 272 -4.84 -12.77 5.90
CA CYS A 272 -5.51 -13.85 6.61
C CYS A 272 -5.68 -15.05 5.69
N GLN A 273 -5.29 -16.23 6.18
CA GLN A 273 -5.51 -17.49 5.48
C GLN A 273 -6.81 -18.12 5.98
N THR A 274 -7.75 -18.32 5.08
CA THR A 274 -9.00 -19.04 5.36
C THR A 274 -8.99 -20.42 4.73
N ARG A 275 -9.60 -21.40 5.40
CA ARG A 275 -9.78 -22.73 4.80
C ARG A 275 -10.93 -22.68 3.81
N LYS A 276 -10.80 -23.36 2.67
CA LYS A 276 -11.97 -23.58 1.82
C LYS A 276 -12.97 -24.47 2.58
N PRO A 277 -14.27 -24.15 2.55
CA PRO A 277 -15.26 -25.11 3.03
C PRO A 277 -15.02 -26.42 2.28
N ARG A 278 -14.87 -27.53 3.02
CA ARG A 278 -14.75 -28.83 2.37
C ARG A 278 -16.09 -29.09 1.71
N ALA A 279 -16.10 -29.33 0.40
CA ALA A 279 -17.22 -29.94 -0.32
C ALA A 279 -17.39 -31.40 0.14
N ARG A 280 -17.62 -31.61 1.44
CA ARG A 280 -17.64 -32.94 2.07
C ARG A 280 -19.05 -33.47 2.29
N ASP A 281 -20.08 -32.67 1.99
CA ASP A 281 -21.45 -33.15 1.94
C ASP A 281 -21.90 -33.55 0.53
N SER A 282 -21.14 -33.19 -0.53
CA SER A 282 -21.45 -33.58 -1.91
C SER A 282 -20.88 -34.94 -2.33
N LEU A 283 -20.26 -35.69 -1.42
CA LEU A 283 -19.84 -37.08 -1.68
C LEU A 283 -20.90 -38.10 -1.22
N PHE A 284 -22.00 -37.63 -0.59
CA PHE A 284 -23.14 -38.45 -0.19
C PHE A 284 -24.48 -37.95 -0.76
N SER A 285 -24.51 -36.83 -1.49
CA SER A 285 -25.68 -36.49 -2.30
C SER A 285 -25.55 -37.16 -3.66
N ASP A 286 -26.39 -38.16 -3.92
CA ASP A 286 -26.49 -38.89 -5.20
C ASP A 286 -27.08 -38.03 -6.34
N ASP A 287 -27.14 -36.71 -6.14
CA ASP A 287 -27.72 -35.75 -7.05
C ASP A 287 -26.65 -34.76 -7.53
N ALA A 288 -26.17 -34.99 -8.76
CA ALA A 288 -25.16 -34.17 -9.41
C ALA A 288 -25.64 -32.74 -9.71
N LEU A 289 -26.95 -32.48 -9.70
CA LEU A 289 -27.55 -31.15 -9.89
C LEU A 289 -27.40 -30.28 -8.64
N SER A 290 -27.64 -30.84 -7.45
CA SER A 290 -27.43 -30.14 -6.17
C SER A 290 -25.98 -29.65 -5.96
N ALA A 291 -24.98 -30.33 -6.52
CA ALA A 291 -23.57 -29.92 -6.46
C ALA A 291 -23.20 -28.80 -7.46
N LEU A 292 -24.03 -28.57 -8.48
CA LEU A 292 -23.92 -27.45 -9.41
C LEU A 292 -24.67 -26.22 -8.88
N GLU A 293 -25.81 -26.41 -8.21
CA GLU A 293 -26.56 -25.34 -7.55
C GLU A 293 -25.82 -24.75 -6.33
N ALA A 294 -25.05 -25.57 -5.60
CA ALA A 294 -24.19 -25.10 -4.51
C ALA A 294 -22.96 -24.28 -4.97
N LYS A 295 -22.74 -24.12 -6.28
CA LYS A 295 -21.58 -23.40 -6.83
C LYS A 295 -21.87 -22.01 -7.38
N ASP A 296 -23.13 -21.59 -7.52
CA ASP A 296 -23.43 -20.35 -8.25
C ASP A 296 -24.30 -19.31 -7.50
N GLU A 297 -24.91 -19.65 -6.37
CA GLU A 297 -25.84 -18.72 -5.67
C GLU A 297 -25.65 -18.79 -4.14
N GLY A 298 -24.44 -18.43 -3.65
CA GLY A 298 -24.10 -18.56 -2.23
C GLY A 298 -22.97 -17.63 -1.81
N ASP A 299 -23.28 -16.34 -1.76
CA ASP A 299 -22.64 -15.31 -0.93
C ASP A 299 -21.10 -15.38 -0.78
N VAL A 300 -20.39 -14.72 -1.70
CA VAL A 300 -18.97 -14.36 -1.52
C VAL A 300 -18.76 -13.42 -0.31
N GLY A 301 -19.85 -12.96 0.35
CA GLY A 301 -19.85 -12.03 1.46
C GLY A 301 -19.81 -12.61 2.88
N ASP A 302 -20.31 -13.83 3.16
CA ASP A 302 -20.48 -14.34 4.54
C ASP A 302 -19.24 -15.04 5.14
N GLY A 303 -18.12 -15.06 4.41
CA GLY A 303 -16.95 -15.88 4.77
C GLY A 303 -15.60 -15.18 4.72
N LEU A 304 -15.56 -13.91 4.34
CA LEU A 304 -14.31 -13.16 4.18
C LEU A 304 -13.78 -12.70 5.55
N PRO A 305 -12.47 -12.78 5.81
CA PRO A 305 -11.89 -12.22 7.01
C PRO A 305 -12.17 -10.72 7.12
N GLU A 306 -12.57 -10.26 8.30
CA GLU A 306 -12.88 -8.86 8.53
C GLU A 306 -11.99 -8.26 9.61
N ILE A 307 -11.81 -6.95 9.54
CA ILE A 307 -11.21 -6.15 10.60
C ILE A 307 -12.12 -4.99 10.96
N GLU A 308 -12.12 -4.63 12.23
CA GLU A 308 -12.64 -3.35 12.69
C GLU A 308 -11.47 -2.46 13.11
N VAL A 309 -11.48 -1.20 12.66
CA VAL A 309 -10.44 -0.22 12.98
C VAL A 309 -11.02 0.86 13.87
N PHE A 310 -10.25 1.26 14.87
CA PHE A 310 -10.60 2.36 15.76
C PHE A 310 -9.51 3.43 15.67
N SER A 311 -9.94 4.66 15.45
CA SER A 311 -9.09 5.83 15.24
C SER A 311 -9.73 7.08 15.85
N PRO A 312 -8.98 8.19 15.98
CA PRO A 312 -9.56 9.47 16.37
C PRO A 312 -10.71 9.85 15.43
N GLU A 313 -11.87 10.15 16.02
CA GLU A 313 -13.11 10.51 15.33
C GLU A 313 -13.68 9.46 14.36
N GLY A 314 -13.06 8.28 14.25
CA GLY A 314 -13.38 7.30 13.22
C GLY A 314 -12.88 7.69 11.82
N LYS A 315 -11.84 8.53 11.72
CA LYS A 315 -11.28 9.06 10.45
C LYS A 315 -9.84 8.59 10.21
N PHE A 316 -9.19 9.14 9.18
CA PHE A 316 -7.75 9.00 8.86
C PHE A 316 -7.29 7.60 8.44
N VAL A 317 -8.23 6.72 8.12
CA VAL A 317 -7.93 5.38 7.61
C VAL A 317 -8.72 5.09 6.36
N GLY A 318 -8.14 4.28 5.48
CA GLY A 318 -8.76 3.89 4.23
C GLY A 318 -8.36 2.47 3.81
N GLY A 319 -9.08 1.91 2.86
CA GLY A 319 -8.82 0.58 2.34
C GLY A 319 -8.38 0.60 0.88
N ARG A 320 -7.42 -0.23 0.52
CA ARG A 320 -7.12 -0.50 -0.89
C ARG A 320 -6.66 -1.93 -1.14
N ARG A 321 -6.62 -2.28 -2.42
CA ARG A 321 -5.98 -3.51 -2.90
C ARG A 321 -4.51 -3.58 -2.45
N PRO A 322 -4.05 -4.72 -1.93
CA PRO A 322 -2.70 -4.84 -1.41
C PRO A 322 -1.65 -4.71 -2.51
N MET A 323 -0.62 -3.89 -2.26
CA MET A 323 0.51 -3.77 -3.18
C MET A 323 1.40 -5.04 -3.19
N GLY A 324 1.28 -5.90 -2.17
CA GLY A 324 2.19 -7.04 -1.96
C GLY A 324 3.60 -6.57 -1.61
N ALA A 325 3.68 -5.48 -0.86
CA ALA A 325 4.94 -4.80 -0.56
C ALA A 325 5.83 -5.65 0.33
N GLU A 326 5.31 -6.52 1.19
CA GLU A 326 6.18 -7.38 2.00
C GLU A 326 7.00 -8.36 1.16
N ALA A 327 6.38 -8.97 0.14
CA ALA A 327 7.04 -9.92 -0.75
C ALA A 327 8.17 -9.29 -1.59
N LEU A 328 8.02 -8.01 -1.96
CA LEU A 328 9.01 -7.24 -2.74
C LEU A 328 9.97 -6.45 -1.83
N GLY A 329 9.50 -6.10 -0.64
CA GLY A 329 10.00 -5.04 0.21
C GLY A 329 10.78 -5.50 1.43
N GLY A 330 10.86 -6.83 1.64
CA GLY A 330 11.52 -7.44 2.79
C GLY A 330 12.97 -6.99 3.03
N ARG A 331 13.55 -7.46 4.14
CA ARG A 331 14.93 -7.13 4.56
C ARG A 331 15.87 -7.21 3.35
N LYS A 332 16.64 -6.14 3.12
CA LYS A 332 17.59 -6.09 2.00
C LYS A 332 18.45 -7.34 2.06
N ARG A 333 18.31 -8.15 1.02
CA ARG A 333 19.13 -9.33 0.80
C ARG A 333 20.59 -8.87 0.81
N GLU A 334 21.41 -9.43 1.70
CA GLU A 334 22.85 -9.19 1.67
C GLU A 334 23.36 -9.43 0.26
N ALA A 335 24.24 -8.55 -0.23
CA ALA A 335 24.75 -8.65 -1.58
C ALA A 335 25.50 -9.97 -1.76
N VAL A 336 25.38 -10.59 -2.95
CA VAL A 336 25.95 -11.93 -3.22
C VAL A 336 27.45 -12.00 -2.93
N HIS A 337 28.17 -10.89 -3.10
CA HIS A 337 29.60 -10.78 -2.77
C HIS A 337 29.87 -10.83 -1.25
N ALA A 338 28.98 -10.26 -0.43
CA ALA A 338 29.07 -10.30 1.03
C ALA A 338 28.69 -11.68 1.60
N ARG A 339 27.85 -12.45 0.89
CA ARG A 339 27.49 -13.83 1.24
C ARG A 339 28.65 -14.82 1.10
N ARG A 340 29.74 -14.45 0.44
CA ARG A 340 30.92 -15.30 0.22
C ARG A 340 31.89 -15.27 1.40
N GLY A 341 31.38 -15.41 2.63
CA GLY A 341 32.17 -16.01 3.69
C GLY A 341 32.12 -17.53 3.50
N ARG A 342 33.07 -18.11 2.77
CA ARG A 342 33.17 -19.59 2.66
C ARG A 342 33.26 -20.12 4.09
N GLY A 343 32.20 -20.76 4.57
CA GLY A 343 32.16 -21.33 5.91
C GLY A 343 33.44 -22.13 6.15
N ARG A 344 34.07 -21.91 7.31
CA ARG A 344 35.30 -22.60 7.71
C ARG A 344 35.11 -24.09 7.43
N MET A 345 35.96 -24.66 6.56
CA MET A 345 35.84 -26.07 6.20
C MET A 345 35.81 -26.91 7.48
N SER A 346 34.93 -27.91 7.53
CA SER A 346 34.87 -28.79 8.69
C SER A 346 36.23 -29.44 8.90
N ILE A 347 36.63 -29.61 10.16
CA ILE A 347 37.93 -30.19 10.54
C ILE A 347 38.15 -31.54 9.83
N GLY A 348 37.09 -32.33 9.64
CA GLY A 348 37.15 -33.60 8.91
C GLY A 348 37.51 -33.44 7.43
N MET A 349 37.02 -32.41 6.76
CA MET A 349 37.36 -32.12 5.36
C MET A 349 38.80 -31.61 5.22
N THR A 350 39.27 -30.82 6.19
CA THR A 350 40.66 -30.35 6.24
C THR A 350 41.63 -31.52 6.46
N LYS A 351 41.31 -32.45 7.37
CA LYS A 351 42.12 -33.66 7.60
C LYS A 351 42.17 -34.58 6.38
N ARG A 352 41.05 -34.76 5.66
CA ARG A 352 41.04 -35.55 4.40
C ARG A 352 41.92 -34.92 3.31
N ARG A 353 41.90 -33.59 3.15
CA ARG A 353 42.80 -32.92 2.19
C ARG A 353 44.27 -33.04 2.58
N GLN A 354 44.59 -33.00 3.88
CA GLN A 354 45.95 -33.22 4.34
C GLN A 354 46.43 -34.64 4.10
N GLN A 355 45.58 -35.66 4.26
CA GLN A 355 45.93 -37.04 3.93
C GLN A 355 46.11 -37.29 2.44
N VAL A 356 45.31 -36.63 1.58
CA VAL A 356 45.43 -36.76 0.12
C VAL A 356 46.67 -36.04 -0.43
N ALA A 357 47.20 -35.04 0.27
CA ALA A 357 48.39 -34.29 -0.16
C ALA A 357 49.72 -34.95 0.26
N VAL A 358 49.68 -36.09 0.95
CA VAL A 358 50.87 -36.80 1.47
C VAL A 358 51.10 -38.15 0.74
N ASN A 359 50.31 -38.45 -0.30
CA ASN A 359 50.54 -39.60 -1.19
C ASN A 359 51.08 -39.17 -2.56
#